data_AF-A0A2A5MAL1-F1
#
_entry.id   AF-A0A2A5MAL1-F1
#
_cell.length_a   1.000
_cell.length_b   1.000
_cell.length_c   1.000
_cell.angle_alpha   90.00
_cell.angle_beta   90.00
_cell.angle_gamma   90.00
#
_symmetry.space_group_name_H-M   'P 1'
#
loop_
_entity.id
_entity.type
_entity.pdbx_description
1 polymer ?
#
loop_
_entity_poly.entity_id
_entity_poly.type
_entity_poly.pdbx_seq_one_letter_code
_entity_poly.pdbx_strand_id
1 'polypeptide(L)'
;ELKINVDLMKEQVCCGAPQFFTGDFKSVEVLAKKNIEYFEKKLEKLDAIIVPEATCSAMLKIDYEHFFIMQNDLDWAKRAKCVSSKIYMASEYFYKFTSLEEILKTKNKFNYSITYHDPCHARKMQGVFKEPRELLKTNYHFVEMSNSNTCCGFGGVSMQTDYYDKALSVGLKKAQMIDESKASVVSAECSACRMQISNALEQNSSKVVFASSLELIAKAL
;
A
#
# COMPACT_ATOMS: atom_id res chain seq x y z
N GLU A 1 -1.14 -8.91 -20.95
CA GLU A 1 -2.41 -9.51 -20.50
C GLU A 1 -3.56 -8.51 -20.43
N LEU A 2 -3.50 -7.49 -19.57
CA LEU A 2 -4.64 -6.57 -19.36
C LEU A 2 -4.90 -5.57 -20.51
N LYS A 3 -3.98 -5.46 -21.49
CA LYS A 3 -4.07 -4.50 -22.61
C LYS A 3 -4.31 -3.04 -22.16
N ILE A 4 -3.77 -2.67 -21.01
CA ILE A 4 -3.80 -1.30 -20.48
C ILE A 4 -2.57 -0.55 -21.01
N ASN A 5 -2.78 0.66 -21.52
CA ASN A 5 -1.70 1.59 -21.83
C ASN A 5 -1.21 2.24 -20.53
N VAL A 6 0.11 2.24 -20.32
CA VAL A 6 0.71 2.74 -19.08
C VAL A 6 1.56 3.97 -19.38
N ASP A 7 1.31 5.05 -18.64
CA ASP A 7 2.18 6.21 -18.57
C ASP A 7 2.96 6.15 -17.25
N LEU A 8 4.29 6.03 -17.35
CA LEU A 8 5.16 6.12 -16.19
C LEU A 8 5.29 7.60 -15.79
N MET A 9 4.77 7.92 -14.60
CA MET A 9 4.65 9.27 -14.07
C MET A 9 6.00 9.89 -13.64
N LYS A 10 6.93 10.11 -14.59
CA LYS A 10 8.32 10.50 -14.33
C LYS A 10 8.51 11.84 -13.63
N GLU A 11 7.58 12.79 -13.77
CA GLU A 11 7.69 14.11 -13.14
C GLU A 11 7.04 14.20 -11.75
N GLN A 12 6.37 13.13 -11.30
CA GLN A 12 5.84 13.07 -9.94
C GLN A 12 6.98 13.19 -8.93
N VAL A 13 6.70 13.86 -7.81
CA VAL A 13 7.61 13.91 -6.66
C VAL A 13 7.09 13.00 -5.55
N CYS A 14 7.86 12.87 -4.47
CA CYS A 14 7.43 12.12 -3.29
C CYS A 14 6.02 12.56 -2.85
N CYS A 15 5.19 11.61 -2.40
CA CYS A 15 3.85 11.92 -1.90
C CYS A 15 3.88 12.80 -0.63
N GLY A 16 5.00 12.88 0.08
CA GLY A 16 5.14 13.74 1.26
C GLY A 16 4.64 13.11 2.56
N ALA A 17 4.24 11.82 2.56
CA ALA A 17 3.73 11.17 3.76
C ALA A 17 4.71 11.20 4.96
N PRO A 18 6.02 10.94 4.80
CA PRO A 18 6.96 11.07 5.92
C PRO A 18 7.00 12.48 6.51
N GLN A 19 7.00 13.51 5.67
CA GLN A 19 6.98 14.92 6.07
C GLN A 19 5.67 15.26 6.81
N PHE A 20 4.55 14.76 6.31
CA PHE A 20 3.24 14.96 6.94
C PHE A 20 3.18 14.37 8.35
N PHE A 21 3.63 13.13 8.52
CA PHE A 21 3.60 12.47 9.83
C PHE A 21 4.64 13.01 10.83
N THR A 22 5.68 13.71 10.35
CA THR A 22 6.70 14.35 11.19
C THR A 22 6.46 15.85 11.42
N GLY A 23 5.45 16.43 10.78
CA GLY A 23 5.08 17.84 10.94
C GLY A 23 5.87 18.81 10.06
N ASP A 24 6.66 18.34 9.09
CA ASP A 24 7.31 19.20 8.09
C ASP A 24 6.31 19.63 7.00
N PHE A 25 5.33 20.43 7.42
CA PHE A 25 4.22 20.87 6.58
C PHE A 25 4.65 21.80 5.45
N LYS A 26 5.77 22.50 5.59
CA LYS A 26 6.35 23.32 4.50
C LYS A 26 6.74 22.44 3.32
N SER A 27 7.41 21.32 3.58
CA SER A 27 7.74 20.36 2.53
C SER A 27 6.50 19.66 1.98
N VAL A 28 5.53 19.31 2.83
CA VAL A 28 4.25 18.73 2.36
C VAL A 28 3.57 19.65 1.36
N GLU A 29 3.47 20.95 1.66
CA GLU A 29 2.82 21.91 0.78
C GLU A 29 3.48 21.95 -0.61
N VAL A 30 4.81 22.06 -0.66
CA VAL A 30 5.56 22.10 -1.93
C VAL A 30 5.35 20.81 -2.73
N LEU A 31 5.46 19.65 -2.08
CA LEU A 31 5.31 18.35 -2.74
C LEU A 31 3.88 18.11 -3.22
N ALA A 32 2.88 18.42 -2.38
CA ALA A 32 1.47 18.23 -2.70
C ALA A 32 1.03 19.12 -3.86
N LYS A 33 1.38 20.41 -3.84
CA LYS A 33 1.03 21.36 -4.93
C LYS A 33 1.60 20.88 -6.27
N LYS A 34 2.87 20.49 -6.29
CA LYS A 34 3.54 19.97 -7.51
C LYS A 34 2.90 18.68 -8.02
N ASN A 35 2.60 17.73 -7.14
CA ASN A 35 1.94 16.48 -7.53
C ASN A 35 0.53 16.73 -8.07
N ILE A 36 -0.28 17.56 -7.41
CA ILE A 36 -1.65 17.87 -7.84
C ILE A 36 -1.65 18.50 -9.23
N GLU A 37 -0.82 19.52 -9.47
CA GLU A 37 -0.71 20.17 -10.79
C GLU A 37 -0.31 19.19 -11.89
N TYR A 38 0.61 18.28 -11.58
CA TYR A 38 1.04 17.26 -12.52
C TYR A 38 -0.06 16.24 -12.79
N PHE A 39 -0.76 15.78 -11.76
CA PHE A 39 -1.86 14.83 -11.88
C PHE A 39 -3.05 15.42 -12.65
N GLU A 40 -3.41 16.67 -12.43
CA GLU A 40 -4.46 17.36 -13.19
C GLU A 40 -4.15 17.33 -14.70
N LYS A 41 -2.93 17.72 -15.10
CA LYS A 41 -2.50 17.68 -16.51
C LYS A 41 -2.52 16.27 -17.09
N LYS A 42 -2.10 15.27 -16.31
CA LYS A 42 -2.08 13.86 -16.76
C LYS A 42 -3.48 13.29 -16.91
N LEU A 43 -4.39 13.63 -15.99
CA LEU A 43 -5.77 13.17 -15.99
C LEU A 43 -6.62 13.75 -17.14
N GLU A 44 -6.12 14.73 -17.89
CA GLU A 44 -6.72 15.14 -19.17
C GLU A 44 -6.66 14.02 -20.23
N LYS A 45 -5.72 13.08 -20.10
CA LYS A 45 -5.48 11.99 -21.05
C LYS A 45 -5.51 10.59 -20.44
N LEU A 46 -5.54 10.50 -19.11
CA LEU A 46 -5.53 9.25 -18.37
C LEU A 46 -6.84 9.03 -17.62
N ASP A 47 -7.32 7.79 -17.64
CA ASP A 47 -8.57 7.42 -16.96
C ASP A 47 -8.44 7.27 -15.45
N ALA A 48 -7.24 6.89 -14.99
CA ALA A 48 -6.93 6.58 -13.60
C ALA A 48 -5.43 6.71 -13.30
N ILE A 49 -5.12 6.95 -12.02
CA ILE A 49 -3.78 6.90 -11.44
C ILE A 49 -3.73 5.68 -10.52
N ILE A 50 -2.81 4.76 -10.80
CA ILE A 50 -2.67 3.49 -10.07
C ILE A 50 -1.43 3.58 -9.20
N VAL A 51 -1.60 3.43 -7.89
CA VAL A 51 -0.52 3.57 -6.90
C VAL A 51 -0.24 2.21 -6.25
N PRO A 52 0.95 1.60 -6.47
CA PRO A 52 1.31 0.29 -5.92
C PRO A 52 1.87 0.38 -4.49
N GLU A 53 1.32 1.28 -3.67
CA GLU A 53 1.82 1.52 -2.32
C GLU A 53 0.72 2.17 -1.45
N ALA A 54 0.34 1.50 -0.36
CA ALA A 54 -0.80 1.86 0.47
C ALA A 54 -0.68 3.23 1.15
N THR A 55 0.51 3.61 1.60
CA THR A 55 0.76 4.90 2.27
C THR A 55 0.71 6.04 1.27
N CYS A 56 1.37 5.90 0.12
CA CYS A 56 1.31 6.88 -0.95
C CYS A 56 -0.11 7.04 -1.47
N SER A 57 -0.83 5.94 -1.70
CA SER A 57 -2.20 6.02 -2.22
C SER A 57 -3.15 6.70 -1.23
N ALA A 58 -3.03 6.42 0.08
CA ALA A 58 -3.79 7.11 1.12
C ALA A 58 -3.43 8.60 1.22
N MET A 59 -2.13 8.93 1.18
CA MET A 59 -1.66 10.31 1.25
C MET A 59 -2.25 11.15 0.10
N LEU A 60 -2.13 10.64 -1.13
CA LEU A 60 -2.61 11.33 -2.33
C LEU A 60 -4.14 11.42 -2.39
N LYS A 61 -4.85 10.38 -1.93
CA LYS A 61 -6.32 10.26 -2.05
C LYS A 61 -7.09 10.94 -0.91
N ILE A 62 -6.49 11.03 0.29
CA ILE A 62 -7.18 11.44 1.51
C ILE A 62 -6.44 12.60 2.17
N ASP A 63 -5.16 12.41 2.52
CA ASP A 63 -4.49 13.36 3.41
C ASP A 63 -4.11 14.68 2.72
N TYR A 64 -3.99 14.73 1.39
CA TYR A 64 -3.80 16.01 0.69
C TYR A 64 -4.97 16.98 0.91
N GLU A 65 -6.21 16.49 0.80
CA GLU A 65 -7.39 17.31 1.07
C GLU A 65 -7.41 17.77 2.54
N HIS A 66 -7.20 16.84 3.47
CA HIS A 66 -7.15 17.16 4.90
C HIS A 66 -6.04 18.17 5.23
N PHE A 67 -4.85 18.00 4.64
CA PHE A 67 -3.73 18.90 4.83
C PHE A 67 -4.09 20.33 4.45
N PHE A 68 -4.65 20.54 3.25
CA PHE A 68 -5.02 21.89 2.81
C PHE A 68 -6.19 22.48 3.59
N ILE A 69 -7.15 21.66 4.05
CA ILE A 69 -8.18 22.10 4.99
C ILE A 69 -7.55 22.59 6.30
N MET A 70 -6.60 21.84 6.86
CA MET A 70 -5.88 22.24 8.09
C MET A 70 -5.11 23.56 7.92
N GLN A 71 -4.63 23.86 6.70
CA GLN A 71 -3.95 25.12 6.37
C GLN A 71 -4.91 26.26 5.98
N ASN A 72 -6.23 26.04 5.99
CA ASN A 72 -7.25 26.96 5.46
C ASN A 72 -7.07 27.33 3.97
N ASP A 73 -6.43 26.46 3.18
CA ASP A 73 -6.24 26.64 1.74
C ASP A 73 -7.31 25.84 0.96
N LEU A 74 -8.54 26.36 0.97
CA LEU A 74 -9.71 25.66 0.43
C LEU A 74 -9.65 25.42 -1.09
N ASP A 75 -8.95 26.29 -1.82
CA ASP A 75 -8.77 26.14 -3.27
C ASP A 75 -7.92 24.90 -3.57
N TRP A 76 -6.82 24.71 -2.85
CA TRP A 76 -6.00 23.52 -2.99
C TRP A 76 -6.64 22.26 -2.42
N ALA A 77 -7.43 22.37 -1.34
CA ALA A 77 -8.22 21.25 -0.84
C ALA A 77 -9.20 20.73 -1.91
N LYS A 78 -9.90 21.62 -2.62
CA LYS A 78 -10.79 21.27 -3.72
C LYS A 78 -10.05 20.58 -4.87
N ARG A 79 -8.87 21.08 -5.25
CA ARG A 79 -8.03 20.47 -6.30
C ARG A 79 -7.55 19.08 -5.92
N ALA A 80 -7.06 18.92 -4.68
CA ALA A 80 -6.70 17.62 -4.12
C ALA A 80 -7.89 16.64 -4.18
N LYS A 81 -9.09 17.10 -3.81
CA LYS A 81 -10.30 16.29 -3.88
C LYS A 81 -10.63 15.88 -5.32
N CYS A 82 -10.52 16.78 -6.29
CA CYS A 82 -10.76 16.46 -7.69
C CYS A 82 -9.85 15.33 -8.20
N VAL A 83 -8.53 15.42 -7.98
CA VAL A 83 -7.60 14.37 -8.43
C VAL A 83 -7.79 13.05 -7.67
N SER A 84 -8.16 13.11 -6.38
CA SER A 84 -8.35 11.91 -5.54
C SER A 84 -9.38 10.93 -6.10
N SER A 85 -10.39 11.43 -6.83
CA SER A 85 -11.46 10.63 -7.42
C SER A 85 -10.98 9.63 -8.48
N LYS A 86 -9.78 9.85 -9.03
CA LYS A 86 -9.15 9.03 -10.06
C LYS A 86 -7.93 8.25 -9.55
N ILE A 87 -7.63 8.33 -8.25
CA ILE A 87 -6.49 7.64 -7.63
C ILE A 87 -6.98 6.35 -6.96
N TYR A 88 -6.32 5.25 -7.29
CA TYR A 88 -6.64 3.92 -6.77
C TYR A 88 -5.37 3.21 -6.31
N MET A 89 -5.48 2.43 -5.25
CA MET A 89 -4.43 1.47 -4.93
C MET A 89 -4.42 0.35 -5.98
N ALA A 90 -3.25 -0.17 -6.34
CA ALA A 90 -3.11 -1.10 -7.46
C ALA A 90 -4.02 -2.34 -7.38
N SER A 91 -4.03 -3.03 -6.23
CA SER A 91 -4.88 -4.21 -6.05
C SER A 91 -6.38 -3.88 -6.12
N GLU A 92 -6.79 -2.70 -5.62
CA GLU A 92 -8.17 -2.23 -5.75
C GLU A 92 -8.53 -2.03 -7.23
N TYR A 93 -7.66 -1.33 -7.96
CA TYR A 93 -7.92 -1.01 -9.36
C TYR A 93 -8.03 -2.27 -10.20
N PHE A 94 -7.05 -3.16 -10.09
CA PHE A 94 -7.03 -4.38 -10.88
C PHE A 94 -8.18 -5.32 -10.57
N TYR A 95 -8.60 -5.42 -9.30
CA TYR A 95 -9.74 -6.24 -8.92
C TYR A 95 -11.07 -5.67 -9.42
N LYS A 96 -11.30 -4.36 -9.26
CA LYS A 96 -12.61 -3.75 -9.54
C LYS A 96 -12.84 -3.36 -11.00
N PHE A 97 -11.79 -2.98 -11.73
CA PHE A 97 -11.92 -2.34 -13.03
C PHE A 97 -11.25 -3.10 -14.17
N THR A 98 -10.73 -4.30 -13.93
CA THR A 98 -10.05 -5.10 -14.96
C THR A 98 -10.45 -6.57 -14.89
N SER A 99 -10.10 -7.34 -15.93
CA SER A 99 -10.30 -8.79 -15.97
C SER A 99 -9.17 -9.59 -15.33
N LEU A 100 -8.36 -8.98 -14.45
CA LEU A 100 -7.18 -9.64 -13.88
C LEU A 100 -7.53 -10.94 -13.15
N GLU A 101 -8.60 -10.97 -12.36
CA GLU A 101 -9.03 -12.19 -11.66
C GLU A 101 -9.34 -13.34 -12.63
N GLU A 102 -10.07 -13.06 -13.71
CA GLU A 102 -10.39 -14.06 -14.74
C GLU A 102 -9.16 -14.55 -15.49
N ILE A 103 -8.23 -13.64 -15.79
CA ILE A 103 -6.94 -14.02 -16.39
C ILE A 103 -6.19 -14.95 -15.44
N LEU A 104 -6.05 -14.57 -14.17
CA LEU A 104 -5.35 -15.35 -13.15
C LEU A 104 -5.91 -16.78 -12.98
N LYS A 105 -7.23 -16.99 -13.15
CA LYS A 105 -7.85 -18.33 -13.10
C LYS A 105 -7.29 -19.30 -14.14
N THR A 106 -6.76 -18.78 -15.25
CA THR A 106 -6.15 -19.56 -16.35
C THR A 106 -4.64 -19.78 -16.19
N LYS A 107 -4.05 -19.26 -15.11
CA LYS A 107 -2.60 -19.20 -14.90
C LYS A 107 -2.09 -20.24 -13.90
N ASN A 108 -0.78 -20.24 -13.68
CA ASN A 108 -0.10 -21.19 -12.81
C ASN A 108 -0.68 -21.19 -11.39
N LYS A 109 -0.77 -22.37 -10.78
CA LYS A 109 -1.12 -22.52 -9.37
C LYS A 109 0.12 -22.92 -8.58
N PHE A 110 0.26 -22.37 -7.39
CA PHE A 110 1.37 -22.64 -6.49
C PHE A 110 0.88 -23.31 -5.22
N ASN A 111 1.62 -24.30 -4.75
CA ASN A 111 1.23 -25.13 -3.61
C ASN A 111 1.71 -24.59 -2.26
N TYR A 112 2.45 -23.48 -2.22
CA TYR A 112 2.87 -22.87 -0.97
C TYR A 112 1.79 -21.94 -0.41
N SER A 113 1.75 -21.86 0.92
CA SER A 113 0.75 -21.09 1.65
C SER A 113 1.12 -19.60 1.73
N ILE A 114 0.13 -18.73 1.58
CA ILE A 114 0.27 -17.28 1.71
C ILE A 114 -0.72 -16.76 2.74
N THR A 115 -0.26 -15.86 3.61
CA THR A 115 -1.11 -15.03 4.46
C THR A 115 -1.01 -13.56 4.10
N TYR A 116 -1.91 -12.73 4.59
CA TYR A 116 -1.97 -11.31 4.28
C TYR A 116 -2.04 -10.44 5.53
N HIS A 117 -1.11 -9.50 5.64
CA HIS A 117 -1.16 -8.43 6.63
C HIS A 117 -1.92 -7.26 6.04
N ASP A 118 -2.89 -6.70 6.78
CA ASP A 118 -3.61 -5.50 6.37
C ASP A 118 -2.83 -4.23 6.76
N PRO A 119 -2.23 -3.50 5.79
CA PRO A 119 -1.63 -2.22 6.09
C PRO A 119 -2.68 -1.23 6.60
N CYS A 120 -2.33 -0.44 7.60
CA CYS A 120 -3.26 0.54 8.20
C CYS A 120 -3.80 1.52 7.14
N HIS A 121 -2.94 2.02 6.26
CA HIS A 121 -3.33 2.96 5.19
C HIS A 121 -4.17 2.30 4.08
N ALA A 122 -4.05 0.99 3.85
CA ALA A 122 -4.92 0.27 2.92
C ALA A 122 -6.29 -0.02 3.56
N ARG A 123 -6.32 -0.74 4.69
CA ARG A 123 -7.57 -1.21 5.29
C ARG A 123 -8.33 -0.13 6.04
N LYS A 124 -7.66 0.63 6.92
CA LYS A 124 -8.33 1.57 7.82
C LYS A 124 -8.69 2.89 7.14
N MET A 125 -7.80 3.39 6.27
CA MET A 125 -8.05 4.65 5.57
C MET A 125 -8.81 4.46 4.26
N GLN A 126 -8.43 3.46 3.46
CA GLN A 126 -8.99 3.30 2.11
C GLN A 126 -10.05 2.19 2.01
N GLY A 127 -10.21 1.36 3.05
CA GLY A 127 -11.13 0.22 3.02
C GLY A 127 -10.71 -0.91 2.08
N VAL A 128 -9.47 -0.90 1.58
CA VAL A 128 -8.97 -1.91 0.64
C VAL A 128 -8.25 -3.02 1.40
N PHE A 129 -8.82 -4.22 1.33
CA PHE A 129 -8.28 -5.41 2.00
C PHE A 129 -8.84 -6.71 1.42
N LYS A 130 -10.06 -6.70 0.88
CA LYS A 130 -10.64 -7.89 0.24
C LYS A 130 -10.00 -8.12 -1.12
N GLU A 131 -9.84 -7.05 -1.88
CA GLU A 131 -9.32 -7.01 -3.24
C GLU A 131 -7.97 -7.74 -3.41
N PRO A 132 -6.92 -7.45 -2.62
CA PRO A 132 -5.67 -8.19 -2.72
C PRO A 132 -5.82 -9.68 -2.33
N ARG A 133 -6.71 -10.02 -1.39
CA ARG A 133 -6.94 -11.42 -1.01
C ARG A 133 -7.62 -12.21 -2.11
N GLU A 134 -8.64 -11.65 -2.75
CA GLU A 134 -9.36 -12.32 -3.83
C GLU A 134 -8.45 -12.58 -5.03
N LEU A 135 -7.60 -11.63 -5.41
CA LEU A 135 -6.59 -11.83 -6.45
C LEU A 135 -5.56 -12.93 -6.09
N LEU A 136 -5.10 -12.99 -4.84
CA LEU A 136 -4.11 -13.98 -4.41
C LEU A 136 -4.70 -15.39 -4.28
N LYS A 137 -5.95 -15.53 -3.81
CA LYS A 137 -6.64 -16.83 -3.68
C LYS A 137 -6.78 -17.58 -5.01
N THR A 138 -6.72 -16.88 -6.14
CA THR A 138 -6.85 -17.50 -7.46
C THR A 138 -5.72 -18.49 -7.78
N ASN A 139 -4.50 -18.20 -7.32
CA ASN A 139 -3.29 -18.97 -7.69
C ASN A 139 -2.54 -19.57 -6.50
N TYR A 140 -2.89 -19.18 -5.26
CA TYR A 140 -2.15 -19.55 -4.06
C TYR A 140 -3.04 -20.17 -2.98
N HIS A 141 -2.47 -21.04 -2.14
CA HIS A 141 -3.17 -21.55 -0.96
C HIS A 141 -3.22 -20.47 0.12
N PHE A 142 -4.35 -19.76 0.21
CA PHE A 142 -4.50 -18.64 1.13
C PHE A 142 -4.89 -19.09 2.54
N VAL A 143 -4.16 -18.63 3.56
CA VAL A 143 -4.43 -18.86 4.98
C VAL A 143 -4.48 -17.53 5.72
N GLU A 144 -5.59 -17.22 6.40
CA GLU A 144 -5.73 -15.95 7.12
C GLU A 144 -4.98 -16.01 8.46
N MET A 145 -4.14 -15.00 8.74
CA MET A 145 -3.49 -14.86 10.04
C MET A 145 -4.46 -14.32 11.09
N SER A 146 -4.17 -14.58 12.36
CA SER A 146 -4.87 -13.92 13.46
C SER A 146 -4.61 -12.41 13.46
N ASN A 147 -5.65 -11.62 13.73
CA ASN A 147 -5.55 -10.17 13.90
C ASN A 147 -4.75 -9.45 12.79
N SER A 148 -5.06 -9.76 11.52
CA SER A 148 -4.36 -9.26 10.33
C SER A 148 -4.24 -7.73 10.24
N ASN A 149 -5.17 -7.00 10.85
CA ASN A 149 -5.22 -5.52 10.93
C ASN A 149 -4.51 -4.89 12.15
N THR A 150 -3.84 -5.69 12.97
CA THR A 150 -2.95 -5.17 14.01
C THR A 150 -1.72 -4.55 13.35
N CYS A 151 -1.34 -3.35 13.79
CA CYS A 151 -0.18 -2.62 13.26
C CYS A 151 1.07 -3.49 13.22
N CYS A 152 1.86 -3.38 12.15
CA CYS A 152 3.15 -4.08 12.03
C CYS A 152 4.25 -3.47 12.91
N GLY A 153 4.05 -2.26 13.44
CA GLY A 153 5.02 -1.56 14.28
C GLY A 153 5.87 -0.52 13.55
N PHE A 154 5.71 -0.32 12.24
CA PHE A 154 6.53 0.64 11.51
C PHE A 154 6.40 2.06 12.09
N GLY A 155 5.16 2.53 12.28
CA GLY A 155 4.84 3.71 13.10
C GLY A 155 5.28 5.07 12.56
N GLY A 156 5.91 5.12 11.39
CA GLY A 156 6.51 6.34 10.82
C GLY A 156 8.03 6.29 10.94
N VAL A 157 8.73 7.14 10.19
CA VAL A 157 10.20 7.07 10.12
C VAL A 157 10.86 7.32 11.49
N SER A 158 10.33 8.22 12.31
CA SER A 158 10.84 8.51 13.66
C SER A 158 10.70 7.32 14.61
N MET A 159 9.69 6.47 14.45
CA MET A 159 9.58 5.23 15.23
C MET A 159 10.68 4.23 14.87
N GLN A 160 11.14 4.23 13.62
CA GLN A 160 12.22 3.37 13.16
C GLN A 160 13.60 3.89 13.57
N THR A 161 13.80 5.21 13.59
CA THR A 161 15.10 5.82 13.90
C THR A 161 15.32 6.07 15.39
N ASP A 162 14.29 6.55 16.10
CA ASP A 162 14.44 7.09 17.45
C ASP A 162 13.89 6.12 18.51
N TYR A 163 13.01 5.20 18.10
CA TYR A 163 12.29 4.28 18.99
C TYR A 163 12.29 2.84 18.48
N TYR A 164 13.39 2.41 17.86
CA TYR A 164 13.52 1.10 17.23
C TYR A 164 13.07 -0.05 18.12
N ASP A 165 13.49 -0.09 19.40
CA ASP A 165 13.12 -1.17 20.32
C ASP A 165 11.60 -1.29 20.51
N LYS A 166 10.90 -0.15 20.53
CA LYS A 166 9.43 -0.13 20.61
C LYS A 166 8.81 -0.62 19.31
N ALA A 167 9.30 -0.14 18.17
CA ALA A 167 8.84 -0.61 16.86
C ALA A 167 9.04 -2.13 16.72
N LEU A 168 10.22 -2.64 17.07
CA LEU A 168 10.55 -4.06 17.05
C LEU A 168 9.65 -4.86 18.00
N SER A 169 9.39 -4.38 19.22
CA SER A 169 8.50 -5.08 20.17
C SER A 169 7.09 -5.34 19.61
N VAL A 170 6.58 -4.43 18.77
CA VAL A 170 5.30 -4.60 18.06
C VAL A 170 5.47 -5.53 16.85
N GLY A 171 6.57 -5.36 16.12
CA GLY A 171 6.94 -6.20 14.98
C GLY A 171 7.04 -7.69 15.35
N LEU A 172 7.70 -8.02 16.47
CA LEU A 172 7.87 -9.41 16.92
C LEU A 172 6.53 -10.09 17.21
N LYS A 173 5.56 -9.37 17.78
CA LYS A 173 4.18 -9.88 17.95
C LYS A 173 3.53 -10.15 16.61
N LYS A 174 3.76 -9.30 15.60
CA LYS A 174 3.25 -9.53 14.24
C LYS A 174 3.94 -10.73 13.58
N ALA A 175 5.25 -10.91 13.75
CA ALA A 175 5.99 -12.07 13.26
C ALA A 175 5.43 -13.38 13.84
N GLN A 176 5.16 -13.42 15.15
CA GLN A 176 4.52 -14.58 15.80
C GLN A 176 3.15 -14.90 15.20
N MET A 177 2.27 -13.90 15.02
CA MET A 177 0.97 -14.10 14.36
C MET A 177 1.11 -14.64 12.93
N ILE A 178 2.15 -14.22 12.20
CA ILE A 178 2.44 -14.71 10.85
C ILE A 178 2.90 -16.18 10.92
N ASP A 179 3.82 -16.53 11.82
CA ASP A 179 4.30 -17.91 11.99
C ASP A 179 3.18 -18.87 12.42
N GLU A 180 2.30 -18.44 13.33
CA GLU A 180 1.12 -19.19 13.77
C GLU A 180 0.15 -19.51 12.62
N SER A 181 0.10 -18.67 11.58
CA SER A 181 -0.71 -18.92 10.39
C SER A 181 -0.20 -20.10 9.55
N LYS A 182 1.05 -20.55 9.77
CA LYS A 182 1.74 -21.59 8.99
C LYS A 182 1.88 -21.25 7.51
N ALA A 183 1.78 -19.98 7.15
CA ALA A 183 2.07 -19.50 5.81
C ALA A 183 3.57 -19.59 5.51
N SER A 184 3.94 -19.88 4.28
CA SER A 184 5.32 -19.73 3.80
C SER A 184 5.64 -18.29 3.40
N VAL A 185 4.62 -17.51 3.06
CA VAL A 185 4.75 -16.13 2.60
C VAL A 185 3.75 -15.22 3.33
N VAL A 186 4.19 -14.03 3.72
CA VAL A 186 3.30 -12.93 4.12
C VAL A 186 3.27 -11.88 3.02
N SER A 187 2.06 -11.44 2.65
CA SER A 187 1.85 -10.35 1.70
C SER A 187 1.25 -9.11 2.34
N ALA A 188 1.60 -7.94 1.79
CA ALA A 188 0.99 -6.66 2.12
C ALA A 188 1.23 -5.64 0.99
N GLU A 189 0.37 -4.64 0.88
CA GLU A 189 0.42 -3.55 -0.14
C GLU A 189 1.28 -2.35 0.28
N CYS A 190 2.19 -2.49 1.25
CA CYS A 190 2.87 -1.36 1.88
C CYS A 190 4.37 -1.61 2.04
N SER A 191 5.17 -0.69 1.51
CA SER A 191 6.64 -0.73 1.56
C SER A 191 7.18 -0.57 2.98
N ALA A 192 6.54 0.28 3.79
CA ALA A 192 6.84 0.43 5.21
C ALA A 192 6.53 -0.87 5.99
N CYS A 193 5.42 -1.54 5.66
CA CYS A 193 5.12 -2.84 6.25
C CYS A 193 6.12 -3.91 5.81
N ARG A 194 6.55 -3.93 4.54
CA ARG A 194 7.63 -4.81 4.08
C ARG A 194 8.87 -4.64 4.94
N MET A 195 9.38 -3.42 5.08
CA MET A 195 10.60 -3.16 5.83
C MET A 195 10.50 -3.66 7.27
N GLN A 196 9.42 -3.29 7.96
CA GLN A 196 9.21 -3.65 9.36
C GLN A 196 8.97 -5.15 9.56
N ILE A 197 8.13 -5.77 8.72
CA ILE A 197 7.78 -7.19 8.85
C ILE A 197 8.98 -8.05 8.50
N SER A 198 9.71 -7.74 7.42
CA SER A 198 10.94 -8.47 7.08
C SER A 198 11.97 -8.40 8.20
N ASN A 199 12.20 -7.22 8.79
CA ASN A 199 13.08 -7.10 9.95
C ASN A 199 12.57 -7.93 11.14
N ALA A 200 11.28 -7.85 11.48
CA ALA A 200 10.72 -8.60 12.60
C ALA A 200 10.77 -10.13 12.40
N LEU A 201 10.54 -10.62 11.18
CA LEU A 201 10.63 -12.04 10.85
C LEU A 201 12.06 -12.56 11.04
N GLU A 202 13.07 -11.79 10.57
CA GLU A 202 14.48 -12.11 10.77
C GLU A 202 14.83 -12.17 12.26
N GLN A 203 14.44 -11.15 13.04
CA GLN A 203 14.67 -11.13 14.50
C GLN A 203 13.92 -12.26 15.24
N ASN A 204 12.80 -12.75 14.69
CA ASN A 204 12.06 -13.89 15.23
C ASN A 204 12.60 -15.25 14.75
N SER A 205 13.69 -15.28 13.96
CA SER A 205 14.20 -16.50 13.30
C SER A 205 13.14 -17.25 12.48
N SER A 206 12.17 -16.50 11.92
CA SER A 206 11.12 -17.04 11.08
C SER A 206 11.67 -17.44 9.71
N LYS A 207 11.10 -18.48 9.11
CA LYS A 207 11.38 -18.87 7.71
C LYS A 207 10.41 -18.25 6.71
N VAL A 208 9.41 -17.50 7.18
CA VAL A 208 8.42 -16.86 6.33
C VAL A 208 9.07 -15.72 5.57
N VAL A 209 8.77 -15.60 4.28
CA VAL A 209 9.28 -14.51 3.43
C VAL A 209 8.19 -13.49 3.14
N PHE A 210 8.58 -12.22 3.06
CA PHE A 210 7.66 -11.16 2.61
C PHE A 210 7.66 -11.08 1.08
N ALA A 211 6.48 -11.00 0.47
CA ALA A 211 6.31 -10.64 -0.93
C ALA A 211 5.11 -9.68 -1.08
N SER A 212 5.20 -8.66 -1.90
CA SER A 212 4.05 -7.80 -2.20
C SER A 212 3.05 -8.55 -3.07
N SER A 213 1.75 -8.19 -3.00
CA SER A 213 0.75 -8.87 -3.82
C SER A 213 1.02 -8.72 -5.30
N LEU A 214 1.55 -7.57 -5.75
CA LEU A 214 1.89 -7.36 -7.16
C LEU A 214 3.02 -8.26 -7.66
N GLU A 215 4.04 -8.54 -6.84
CA GLU A 215 5.09 -9.51 -7.18
C GLU A 215 4.50 -10.93 -7.29
N LEU A 216 3.60 -11.30 -6.38
CA LEU A 216 2.94 -12.61 -6.38
C LEU A 216 1.99 -12.76 -7.59
N ILE A 217 1.25 -11.71 -7.92
CA ILE A 217 0.40 -11.66 -9.13
C ILE A 217 1.29 -11.78 -10.37
N ALA A 218 2.36 -10.98 -10.47
CA ALA A 218 3.28 -11.01 -11.60
C ALA A 218 3.94 -12.38 -11.78
N LYS A 219 4.25 -13.08 -10.68
CA LYS A 219 4.80 -14.45 -10.71
C LYS A 219 3.79 -15.49 -11.22
N ALA A 220 2.49 -15.25 -11.03
CA ALA A 220 1.46 -16.17 -11.49
C ALA A 220 1.14 -15.98 -12.98
N LEU A 221 1.14 -14.73 -13.46
CA LEU A 221 0.86 -14.36 -14.85
C LEU A 221 1.82 -14.99 -15.87
#